data_AF-A0ABC9VEB3-F1
#
_entry.id   AF-A0ABC9VEB3-F1
#
_cell.length_a   1.000
_cell.length_b   1.000
_cell.length_c   1.000
_cell.angle_alpha   90.00
_cell.angle_beta   90.00
_cell.angle_gamma   90.00
#
_symmetry.space_group_name_H-M   'P 1'
#
loop_
_entity.id
_entity.type
_entity.pdbx_description
1 polymer ?
#
loop_
_entity_poly.entity_id
_entity_poly.type
_entity_poly.pdbx_seq_one_letter_code
_entity_poly.pdbx_strand_id
1 'polypeptide(L)' 'MKLLGISLFIGSVLIGVAIEMDVLMGFTLRQSMNNVLNPFRVMETPEMFILFFILLLWVLDVLATLLLQKQKKT' A
#
# COMPACT_ATOMS: atom_id res chain seq x y z
N MET A 1 -16.69 -6.79 -15.05
CA MET A 1 -15.81 -6.08 -16.02
C MET A 1 -15.70 -4.56 -15.77
N LYS A 2 -16.72 -3.87 -15.24
CA LYS A 2 -16.62 -2.43 -14.89
C LYS A 2 -15.61 -2.13 -13.78
N LEU A 3 -15.65 -2.89 -12.68
CA LEU A 3 -14.72 -2.72 -11.55
C LEU A 3 -13.26 -2.94 -11.93
N LEU A 4 -12.96 -3.97 -12.73
CA LEU A 4 -11.60 -4.23 -13.22
C LEU A 4 -11.07 -3.10 -14.11
N GLY A 5 -11.91 -2.55 -15.00
CA GLY A 5 -11.52 -1.41 -15.83
C GLY A 5 -11.26 -0.15 -14.99
N ILE A 6 -12.12 0.12 -14.00
CA ILE A 6 -11.95 1.25 -13.09
C ILE A 6 -10.69 1.08 -12.23
N SER A 7 -10.42 -0.12 -11.70
CA SER A 7 -9.22 -0.36 -10.90
C SER A 7 -7.93 -0.22 -11.72
N LEU A 8 -7.93 -0.68 -12.98
CA LEU A 8 -6.78 -0.50 -13.87
C LEU A 8 -6.56 0.97 -14.21
N PHE A 9 -7.64 1.72 -14.47
CA PHE A 9 -7.55 3.15 -14.74
C PHE A 9 -7.02 3.94 -13.54
N ILE A 10 -7.55 3.68 -12.33
CA ILE A 10 -7.05 4.30 -11.10
C ILE A 10 -5.58 3.93 -10.89
N GLY A 11 -5.23 2.65 -11.06
CA GLY A 11 -3.85 2.19 -10.96
C GLY A 11 -2.90 2.91 -11.92
N SER A 12 -3.28 3.06 -13.20
CA SER A 12 -2.44 3.73 -14.18
C SER A 12 -2.27 5.22 -13.89
N VAL A 13 -3.33 5.90 -13.40
CA VAL A 13 -3.25 7.30 -12.98
C VAL A 13 -2.32 7.45 -11.78
N LEU A 14 -2.45 6.60 -10.76
CA LEU A 14 -1.58 6.64 -9.57
C LEU A 14 -0.11 6.37 -9.92
N ILE A 15 0.15 5.42 -10.81
CA ILE A 15 1.50 5.14 -11.31
C ILE A 15 2.06 6.36 -12.06
N GLY A 16 1.24 6.99 -12.91
CA GLY A 16 1.63 8.20 -13.64
C GLY A 16 2.02 9.34 -12.69
N VAL A 17 1.17 9.63 -11.71
CA VAL A 17 1.44 10.66 -10.69
C VAL A 17 2.72 10.36 -9.91
N ALA A 18 2.93 9.12 -9.50
CA ALA A 18 4.16 8.73 -8.78
C ALA A 18 5.42 8.96 -9.63
N ILE A 19 5.36 8.64 -10.93
CA ILE A 19 6.48 8.86 -11.85
C ILE A 19 6.73 10.35 -12.08
N GLU A 20 5.67 11.14 -12.26
CA GLU A 20 5.78 12.59 -12.42
C GLU A 20 6.41 13.24 -11.19
N MET A 21 5.99 12.86 -9.99
CA MET A 21 6.58 13.35 -8.74
C MET A 21 8.07 13.01 -8.62
N ASP A 22 8.44 11.76 -8.93
CA ASP A 22 9.83 11.34 -8.92
C ASP A 22 10.68 12.16 -9.90
N VAL A 23 10.17 12.43 -11.09
CA VAL A 23 10.86 13.26 -12.09
C VAL A 23 11.02 14.70 -11.59
N LEU A 24 10.00 15.27 -10.93
CA LEU A 24 10.07 16.60 -10.32
C LEU A 24 11.09 16.66 -9.17
N MET A 25 11.30 15.56 -8.46
CA MET A 25 12.36 15.42 -7.44
C MET A 25 13.75 15.17 -8.04
N GLY A 26 13.88 15.10 -9.38
CA GLY A 26 15.13 14.92 -10.10
C GLY A 26 15.54 13.46 -10.34
N PHE A 27 14.66 12.50 -10.08
CA PHE A 27 14.92 11.09 -10.36
C PHE A 27 14.80 10.77 -11.87
N THR A 28 15.58 9.80 -12.33
CA THR A 28 15.47 9.30 -13.71
C THR A 28 14.24 8.40 -13.87
N LEU A 29 13.69 8.32 -15.08
CA LEU A 29 12.55 7.43 -15.39
C LEU A 29 12.82 5.97 -14.97
N ARG A 30 14.05 5.48 -15.15
CA ARG A 30 14.44 4.12 -14.75
C ARG A 30 14.39 3.94 -13.23
N GLN A 31 14.85 4.94 -12.49
CA GLN A 31 14.82 4.91 -11.02
C GLN A 31 13.37 5.00 -10.52
N SER A 32 12.57 5.85 -11.13
CA SER A 32 11.17 5.99 -10.78
C SER A 32 10.37 4.72 -11.02
N MET A 33 10.62 4.02 -12.13
CA MET A 33 9.97 2.75 -12.40
C MET A 33 10.33 1.68 -11.35
N ASN A 34 11.57 1.69 -10.84
CA ASN A 34 11.98 0.83 -9.72
C ASN A 34 11.32 1.25 -8.40
N ASN A 35 11.11 2.56 -8.18
CA ASN A 35 10.44 3.10 -7.00
C ASN A 35 8.97 2.68 -6.95
N VAL A 36 8.26 2.75 -8.08
CA VAL A 36 6.85 2.32 -8.20
C VAL A 36 6.70 0.82 -7.97
N LEU A 37 7.63 0.00 -8.50
CA LEU A 37 7.59 -1.46 -8.32
C LEU A 37 8.01 -1.90 -6.91
N ASN A 38 8.83 -1.11 -6.23
CA ASN A 38 9.28 -1.39 -4.87
C ASN A 38 9.15 -0.14 -3.97
N PRO A 39 7.94 0.17 -3.49
CA PRO A 39 7.68 1.38 -2.72
C PRO A 39 8.39 1.39 -1.37
N PHE A 40 8.66 0.22 -0.77
CA PHE A 40 9.37 0.11 0.51
C PHE A 40 10.80 0.66 0.45
N ARG A 41 11.40 0.73 -0.74
CA ARG A 41 12.74 1.31 -0.91
C ARG A 41 12.74 2.83 -0.74
N VAL A 42 11.60 3.48 -0.97
CA VAL A 42 11.46 4.94 -0.99
C VAL A 42 10.80 5.46 0.27
N MET A 43 10.09 4.61 1.01
CA MET A 43 9.43 5.00 2.25
C MET A 43 10.42 5.35 3.34
N GLU A 44 10.17 6.50 3.98
CA GLU A 44 10.94 6.95 5.14
C GLU A 44 10.65 6.07 6.37
N THR A 45 11.59 6.06 7.31
CA THR A 45 11.48 5.24 8.53
C THR A 45 10.16 5.45 9.30
N PRO A 46 9.66 6.70 9.47
CA PRO A 46 8.37 6.94 10.10
C PRO A 46 7.18 6.38 9.30
N GLU A 47 7.22 6.45 7.97
CA GLU A 47 6.14 5.96 7.10
C GLU A 47 6.05 4.44 7.18
N MET A 48 7.18 3.75 7.15
CA MET A 48 7.24 2.30 7.35
C MET A 48 6.68 1.92 8.72
N PHE A 49 7.08 2.61 9.79
CA PHE A 49 6.59 2.34 11.14
C PHE A 49 5.06 2.48 11.22
N ILE A 50 4.50 3.57 10.68
CA ILE A 50 3.04 3.81 10.68
C ILE A 50 2.31 2.71 9.89
N LEU A 51 2.81 2.34 8.71
CA LEU A 51 2.21 1.28 7.90
C LEU A 51 2.17 -0.05 8.67
N PHE A 52 3.30 -0.48 9.24
CA PHE A 52 3.35 -1.72 10.01
C PHE A 52 2.51 -1.66 11.28
N PHE A 53 2.43 -0.51 11.94
CA PHE A 53 1.57 -0.31 13.12
C PHE A 53 0.09 -0.48 12.76
N ILE A 54 -0.37 0.12 11.65
CA ILE A 54 -1.75 -0.03 11.18
C ILE A 54 -2.04 -1.49 10.79
N LEU A 55 -1.13 -2.14 10.07
CA LEU A 55 -1.27 -3.55 9.71
C LEU A 55 -1.33 -4.44 10.96
N LEU A 56 -0.52 -4.15 11.97
CA LEU A 56 -0.55 -4.87 13.25
C LEU A 56 -1.91 -4.72 13.94
N LEU A 57 -2.45 -3.51 14.04
CA LEU A 57 -3.78 -3.27 14.61
C LEU A 57 -4.86 -4.05 13.86
N TRP A 58 -4.80 -4.06 12.53
CA TRP A 58 -5.75 -4.82 11.71
C TRP A 58 -5.64 -6.34 11.97
N VAL A 59 -4.42 -6.88 12.04
CA VAL A 59 -4.22 -8.29 12.37
C VAL A 59 -4.74 -8.62 13.77
N LEU A 60 -4.49 -7.76 14.76
CA LEU A 60 -5.00 -7.95 16.11
C LEU A 60 -6.54 -7.95 16.16
N ASP A 61 -7.19 -7.05 15.41
CA ASP A 61 -8.65 -7.01 15.31
C ASP A 61 -9.22 -8.28 14.66
N VAL A 62 -8.61 -8.75 13.56
CA VAL A 62 -8.96 -10.03 12.93
C VAL A 62 -8.76 -11.20 13.89
N LEU A 63 -7.67 -11.24 14.66
CA LEU A 63 -7.45 -12.29 15.65
C LEU A 63 -8.44 -12.23 16.80
N ALA A 64 -8.73 -11.04 17.33
CA ALA A 64 -9.68 -10.83 18.41
C ALA A 64 -11.09 -11.27 17.98
N THR A 65 -11.54 -10.89 16.78
CA THR A 65 -12.84 -11.32 16.25
C THR A 65 -12.92 -12.84 16.09
N LEU A 66 -11.87 -13.48 15.58
CA LEU A 66 -11.81 -14.95 15.47
C LEU A 66 -11.86 -15.66 16.83
N LEU A 67 -11.15 -15.14 17.84
CA LEU A 67 -11.15 -15.70 19.20
C LEU A 67 -12.51 -15.49 19.90
N LEU A 68 -13.12 -14.32 19.77
CA LEU A 68 -14.45 -14.01 20.32
C LEU A 68 -15.56 -14.83 19.65
N GLN A 69 -15.45 -15.10 18.35
CA GLN A 69 -16.37 -16.00 17.65
C GLN A 69 -16.26 -17.45 18.14
N LYS A 70 -15.05 -17.92 18.51
CA LYS A 70 -14.88 -19.26 19.12
C LYS A 70 -15.50 -19.36 20.51
N GLN A 71 -15.41 -18.29 21.31
CA GLN A 71 -15.97 -18.24 22.67
C GLN A 71 -17.51 -18.24 22.67
N LYS A 72 -18.18 -17.65 21.65
CA LYS A 72 -19.65 -17.66 21.53
C LYS A 72 -20.25 -18.98 21.03
N LYS A 73 -19.42 -19.90 20.53
CA LYS A 73 -19.86 -21.17 19.92
C LYS A 73 -19.64 -22.38 20.85
N THR A 74 -19.07 -22.16 22.03
CA THR A 74 -18.90 -23.13 23.13
C THR A 74 -19.92 -22.81 24.21
#